data_AF-A0A4W3HE21-F1
#
_entry.id   AF-A0A4W3HE21-F1
#
_cell.length_a   1.000
_cell.length_b   1.000
_cell.length_c   1.000
_cell.angle_alpha   90.00
_cell.angle_beta   90.00
_cell.angle_gamma   90.00
#
_symmetry.space_group_name_H-M   'P 1'
#
loop_
_entity.id
_entity.type
_entity.pdbx_description
1 polymer ?
#
loop_
_entity_poly.entity_id
_entity_poly.type
_entity_poly.pdbx_seq_one_letter_code
_entity_poly.pdbx_strand_id
1 'polypeptide(L)'
;MSGGIFSPLESLCDLDNANAHPLVCHLCYQQYEHPCLLDCHHTFCANCLRGRASDGRLSCPLCGQLTVVKGNNGLPRVDQLLKFLVDSCADSEEVTQCANCDLECRTQDAISMYFCNTCAQPLCATCRDQTHQAKMFACHEIVTLAKRAKELHKKCALHEEPYIMFSTEKKSMLCIKCFRDMQVESRAHCIDIETAYVQGCEKLDQAVLAVKELQTSTREAIILLKAMIAEVRVNVTEEEAAISTLFCSMQERLADRRKILLRTAQSQHEEKEKAFKDQLTHMASLLPTLQVHLVTCSAFLSSASKYEFLDLGYQLMERLQKIVQLPHRLRPAQSSKINTEYRAEFARCLEALLFLSQRTTSATGRSSGPTSHRYISTKVLLTEGLESPFTEHCRNYENTFRTLQTQLQNLKDQVQEMHRDLTKHHSLIKIDAMGQILQKSLEMDVQISSHYSSVQLLKAVFEEVWEETYQRVANEQEIYEAQLHDLLRLKQENMYLTTITRQIGPYIRSIAKVKERLEPRSVPPAHPTPSSPHPLLKLLTPEKRESGEEGDLIVMREQNELPPPPLTATPPFTACLLASHCKYHTASTAYPRL
;
A
#
# COMPACT_ATOMS: atom_id res chain seq x y z
N MET A 1 13.14 -31.13 38.24
CA MET A 1 13.78 -32.12 37.35
C MET A 1 12.88 -32.24 36.13
N SER A 2 12.87 -31.34 35.16
CA SER A 2 13.96 -30.80 34.33
C SER A 2 13.75 -29.30 34.12
N GLY A 3 14.75 -28.51 34.51
CA GLY A 3 14.73 -27.05 34.41
C GLY A 3 14.82 -26.58 32.96
N GLY A 4 13.98 -25.60 32.63
CA GLY A 4 14.17 -24.77 31.46
C GLY A 4 15.48 -23.99 31.59
N ILE A 5 16.43 -24.29 30.71
CA ILE A 5 17.63 -23.49 30.48
C ILE A 5 17.79 -23.36 28.97
N PHE A 6 16.76 -22.91 28.25
CA PHE A 6 16.92 -22.42 26.89
C PHE A 6 15.89 -21.33 26.67
N SER A 7 16.32 -20.07 26.74
CA SER A 7 15.57 -18.95 26.22
C SER A 7 15.39 -19.19 24.71
N PRO A 8 14.15 -19.13 24.17
CA PRO A 8 13.95 -19.04 22.73
C PRO A 8 14.72 -17.83 22.21
N LEU A 9 15.34 -17.97 21.04
CA LEU A 9 16.15 -16.94 20.38
C LEU A 9 15.25 -15.77 19.91
N GLU A 10 14.68 -14.99 20.82
CA GLU A 10 13.90 -13.77 20.52
C GLU A 10 14.75 -12.50 20.60
N SER A 11 16.00 -12.58 21.06
CA SER A 11 16.93 -11.44 21.02
C SER A 11 17.74 -11.48 19.71
N LEU A 12 17.20 -10.90 18.64
CA LEU A 12 17.96 -10.54 17.43
C LEU A 12 18.98 -9.39 17.66
N CYS A 13 19.21 -9.01 18.93
CA CYS A 13 20.06 -7.90 19.31
C CYS A 13 21.54 -8.28 19.52
N ASP A 14 21.88 -9.55 19.77
CA ASP A 14 23.25 -9.94 20.14
C ASP A 14 23.93 -10.81 19.05
N LEU A 15 24.14 -10.24 17.86
CA LEU A 15 24.99 -10.85 16.82
C LEU A 15 26.47 -10.40 16.92
N ASP A 16 26.83 -9.67 17.97
CA ASP A 16 28.20 -9.22 18.26
C ASP A 16 29.00 -10.21 19.12
N ASN A 17 28.67 -11.50 19.08
CA ASN A 17 29.50 -12.53 19.69
C ASN A 17 30.64 -12.96 18.75
N ALA A 18 31.42 -12.00 18.28
CA ALA A 18 32.60 -12.21 17.42
C ALA A 18 33.81 -12.80 18.16
N ASN A 19 33.67 -13.17 19.44
CA ASN A 19 34.75 -13.66 20.32
C ASN A 19 34.63 -15.15 20.70
N ALA A 20 33.84 -15.95 19.98
CA ALA A 20 33.86 -17.39 20.17
C ALA A 20 35.12 -17.99 19.51
N HIS A 21 36.00 -18.59 20.31
CA HIS A 21 37.18 -19.29 19.81
C HIS A 21 36.77 -20.38 18.80
N PRO A 22 37.38 -20.47 17.60
CA PRO A 22 36.87 -21.29 16.48
C PRO A 22 36.87 -22.80 16.76
N LEU A 23 37.58 -23.26 17.79
CA LEU A 23 37.66 -24.65 18.22
C LEU A 23 36.83 -24.97 19.47
N VAL A 24 35.89 -24.10 19.83
CA VAL A 24 35.02 -24.26 21.00
C VAL A 24 33.58 -24.49 20.57
N CYS A 25 32.89 -25.41 21.24
CA CYS A 25 31.50 -25.72 20.96
C CYS A 25 30.55 -24.65 21.52
N HIS A 26 29.63 -24.17 20.70
CA HIS A 26 28.64 -23.16 21.10
C HIS A 26 27.63 -23.60 22.19
N LEU A 27 27.53 -24.90 22.50
CA LEU A 27 26.58 -25.41 23.51
C LEU A 27 27.23 -25.63 24.87
N CYS A 28 28.42 -26.23 24.92
CA CYS A 28 29.12 -26.46 26.19
C CYS A 28 30.19 -25.42 26.50
N TYR A 29 30.54 -24.54 25.54
CA TYR A 29 31.61 -23.56 25.65
C TYR A 29 32.98 -24.16 26.01
N GLN A 30 33.17 -25.45 25.72
CA GLN A 30 34.43 -26.18 25.86
C GLN A 30 34.99 -26.56 24.48
N GLN A 31 36.27 -26.94 24.43
CA GLN A 31 36.89 -27.49 23.22
C GLN A 31 36.06 -28.68 22.69
N TYR A 32 35.96 -28.81 21.37
CA TYR A 32 35.12 -29.84 20.76
C TYR A 32 35.54 -31.26 21.18
N GLU A 33 34.60 -32.00 21.75
CA GLU A 33 34.74 -33.42 22.02
C GLU A 33 33.86 -34.19 21.01
N HIS A 34 34.48 -34.95 20.11
CA HIS A 34 33.80 -35.65 19.02
C HIS A 34 32.88 -34.70 18.20
N PRO A 35 33.45 -33.73 17.46
CA PRO A 35 32.67 -32.74 16.73
C PRO A 35 31.80 -33.41 15.67
N CYS A 36 30.51 -33.10 15.65
CA CYS A 36 29.52 -33.61 14.71
C CYS A 36 29.02 -32.48 13.81
N LEU A 37 29.13 -32.65 12.49
CA LEU A 37 28.72 -31.67 11.49
C LEU A 37 27.26 -31.91 11.07
N LEU A 38 26.44 -30.86 11.13
CA LEU A 38 25.05 -30.88 10.67
C LEU A 38 24.93 -30.48 9.18
N ASP A 39 23.78 -30.73 8.56
CA ASP A 39 23.52 -30.38 7.15
C ASP A 39 23.54 -28.86 6.91
N CYS A 40 23.32 -28.06 7.97
CA CYS A 40 23.44 -26.60 7.97
C CYS A 40 24.88 -26.09 8.17
N HIS A 41 25.87 -26.98 8.22
CA HIS A 41 27.28 -26.68 8.46
C HIS A 41 27.62 -26.08 9.84
N HIS A 42 26.69 -26.14 10.80
CA HIS A 42 27.01 -25.92 12.20
C HIS A 42 27.58 -27.19 12.84
N THR A 43 28.54 -27.02 13.75
CA THR A 43 29.22 -28.14 14.42
C THR A 43 29.03 -28.07 15.94
N PHE A 44 28.80 -29.23 16.55
CA PHE A 44 28.62 -29.38 18.01
C PHE A 44 29.27 -30.67 18.51
N CYS A 45 29.56 -30.76 19.80
CA CYS A 45 30.02 -32.03 20.39
C CYS A 45 28.93 -33.11 20.30
N ALA A 46 29.32 -34.36 20.05
CA ALA A 46 28.39 -35.51 20.05
C ALA A 46 27.54 -35.57 21.32
N ASN A 47 28.16 -35.31 22.48
CA ASN A 47 27.50 -35.28 23.78
C ASN A 47 26.46 -34.16 23.89
N CYS A 48 26.68 -33.01 23.25
CA CYS A 48 25.73 -31.89 23.26
C CYS A 48 24.50 -32.13 22.37
N LEU A 49 24.65 -32.96 21.33
CA LEU A 49 23.58 -33.34 20.41
C LEU A 49 22.81 -34.58 20.87
N ARG A 50 23.36 -35.34 21.81
CA ARG A 50 22.77 -36.59 22.30
C ARG A 50 21.37 -36.36 22.86
N GLY A 51 20.40 -37.19 22.43
CA GLY A 51 19.02 -37.11 22.89
C GLY A 51 18.19 -35.97 22.28
N ARG A 52 18.74 -35.18 21.34
CA ARG A 52 18.00 -34.11 20.63
C ARG A 52 17.40 -34.55 19.29
N ALA A 53 17.66 -35.78 18.87
CA ALA A 53 17.07 -36.34 17.66
C ALA A 53 15.67 -36.90 17.95
N SER A 54 14.69 -36.51 17.13
CA SER A 54 13.33 -37.07 17.12
C SER A 54 13.02 -37.60 15.73
N ASP A 55 12.45 -38.81 15.65
CA ASP A 55 12.07 -39.47 14.38
C ASP A 55 13.19 -39.50 13.32
N GLY A 56 14.44 -39.70 13.74
CA GLY A 56 15.60 -39.74 12.85
C GLY A 56 16.02 -38.38 12.28
N ARG A 57 15.53 -37.27 12.85
CA ARG A 57 15.87 -35.90 12.49
C ARG A 57 16.37 -35.14 13.70
N LEU A 58 17.33 -34.24 13.48
CA LEU A 58 17.88 -33.37 14.51
C LEU A 58 17.75 -31.92 14.06
N SER A 59 17.12 -31.07 14.89
CA SER A 59 17.03 -29.63 14.64
C SER A 59 18.29 -28.93 15.13
N CYS A 60 18.88 -28.09 14.28
CA CYS A 60 20.04 -27.29 14.64
C CYS A 60 19.67 -26.27 15.74
N PRO A 61 20.39 -26.24 16.88
CA PRO A 61 20.11 -25.28 17.94
C PRO A 61 20.37 -23.80 17.58
N LEU A 62 21.14 -23.54 16.52
CA LEU A 62 21.48 -22.17 16.10
C LEU A 62 20.54 -21.61 15.03
N CYS A 63 20.22 -22.40 14.01
CA CYS A 63 19.41 -21.94 12.87
C CYS A 63 18.09 -22.69 12.68
N GLY A 64 17.79 -23.70 13.49
CA GLY A 64 16.57 -24.51 13.39
C GLY A 64 16.52 -25.47 12.20
N GLN A 65 17.54 -25.49 11.33
CA GLN A 65 17.55 -26.36 10.15
C GLN A 65 17.67 -27.84 10.55
N LEU A 66 16.86 -28.69 9.91
CA LEU A 66 16.80 -30.12 10.18
C LEU A 66 17.94 -30.86 9.48
N THR A 67 18.62 -31.73 10.23
CA THR A 67 19.64 -32.66 9.75
C THR A 67 19.10 -34.09 9.83
N VAL A 68 19.26 -34.88 8.77
CA VAL A 68 18.82 -36.28 8.74
C VAL A 68 19.89 -37.18 9.34
N VAL A 69 19.52 -37.99 10.33
CA VAL A 69 20.47 -38.81 11.08
C VAL A 69 20.26 -40.29 10.76
N LYS A 70 21.30 -40.93 10.22
CA LYS A 70 21.25 -42.35 9.81
C LYS A 70 22.07 -43.21 10.78
N GLY A 71 21.41 -43.91 11.70
CA GLY A 71 22.02 -44.89 12.60
C GLY A 71 21.31 -45.00 13.96
N ASN A 72 21.49 -46.12 14.67
CA ASN A 72 20.83 -46.42 15.95
C ASN A 72 21.15 -45.40 17.07
N ASN A 73 22.20 -44.59 16.91
CA ASN A 73 22.65 -43.64 17.93
C ASN A 73 22.09 -42.22 17.75
N GLY A 74 21.37 -41.95 16.64
CA GLY A 74 20.76 -40.64 16.39
C GLY A 74 21.74 -39.45 16.33
N LEU A 75 23.01 -39.68 15.96
CA LEU A 75 24.06 -38.65 15.87
C LEU A 75 24.56 -38.41 14.43
N PRO A 76 24.80 -37.14 14.02
CA PRO A 76 25.37 -36.81 12.72
C PRO A 76 26.81 -37.34 12.52
N ARG A 77 27.33 -37.21 11.31
CA ARG A 77 28.71 -37.64 10.99
C ARG A 77 29.72 -36.78 11.78
N VAL A 78 30.76 -37.45 12.29
CA VAL A 78 31.88 -36.77 12.94
C VAL A 78 32.63 -35.95 11.89
N ASP A 79 32.90 -34.69 12.20
CA ASP A 79 33.72 -33.79 11.42
C ASP A 79 35.19 -34.17 11.61
N GLN A 80 35.73 -34.94 10.66
CA GLN A 80 37.12 -35.39 10.71
C GLN A 80 38.10 -34.23 10.57
N LEU A 81 37.74 -33.17 9.85
CA LEU A 81 38.58 -31.99 9.68
C LEU A 81 38.68 -31.23 10.99
N LEU A 82 37.53 -30.94 11.61
CA LEU A 82 37.53 -30.23 12.89
C LEU A 82 38.16 -31.07 14.01
N LYS A 83 37.94 -32.39 14.01
CA LYS A 83 38.64 -33.31 14.91
C LYS A 83 40.16 -33.21 14.74
N PHE A 84 40.67 -33.26 13.50
CA PHE A 84 42.09 -33.09 13.23
C PHE A 84 42.63 -31.73 13.73
N LEU A 85 41.90 -30.64 13.54
CA LEU A 85 42.31 -29.31 14.01
C LEU A 85 42.33 -29.21 15.54
N VAL A 86 41.37 -29.85 16.22
CA VAL A 86 41.29 -29.93 17.68
C VAL A 86 42.42 -30.78 18.26
N ASP A 87 42.64 -31.98 17.70
CA ASP A 87 43.68 -32.92 18.14
C ASP A 87 45.09 -32.34 17.89
N SER A 88 45.30 -31.64 16.77
CA SER A 88 46.57 -30.97 16.46
C SER A 88 46.87 -29.80 17.40
N CYS A 89 45.85 -29.12 17.93
CA CYS A 89 46.02 -28.13 18.98
C CYS A 89 46.32 -28.77 20.36
N ALA A 90 45.83 -29.99 20.62
CA ALA A 90 46.07 -30.72 21.87
C ALA A 90 47.46 -31.39 21.93
N ASP A 91 47.99 -31.88 20.80
CA ASP A 91 49.37 -32.39 20.65
C ASP A 91 50.46 -31.36 20.98
N SER A 92 50.08 -30.09 21.16
CA SER A 92 50.97 -29.03 21.59
C SER A 92 51.27 -29.06 23.09
N GLU A 93 50.86 -30.08 23.86
CA GLU A 93 51.12 -30.22 25.30
C GLU A 93 52.17 -31.31 25.67
N GLU A 94 52.82 -31.97 24.71
CA GLU A 94 53.91 -32.92 25.00
C GLU A 94 55.17 -32.19 25.51
N VAL A 95 55.60 -32.49 26.75
CA VAL A 95 56.87 -31.99 27.31
C VAL A 95 58.03 -32.52 26.49
N THR A 96 58.64 -31.67 25.65
CA THR A 96 59.87 -32.01 24.92
C THR A 96 61.11 -31.74 25.76
N GLN A 97 61.91 -32.77 25.99
CA GLN A 97 63.20 -32.68 26.68
C GLN A 97 64.35 -32.42 25.70
N CYS A 98 65.33 -31.61 26.08
CA CYS A 98 66.54 -31.42 25.29
C CYS A 98 67.38 -32.71 25.22
N ALA A 99 67.92 -33.06 24.05
CA ALA A 99 68.74 -34.26 23.88
C ALA A 99 70.15 -34.15 24.50
N ASN A 100 70.65 -32.93 24.73
CA ASN A 100 72.01 -32.66 25.22
C ASN A 100 72.05 -32.17 26.68
N CYS A 101 70.90 -31.95 27.32
CA CYS A 101 70.81 -31.61 28.75
C CYS A 101 69.44 -31.98 29.32
N ASP A 102 69.32 -32.04 30.64
CA ASP A 102 68.08 -32.44 31.33
C ASP A 102 67.00 -31.33 31.38
N LEU A 103 67.10 -30.30 30.52
CA LEU A 103 66.12 -29.21 30.50
C LEU A 103 64.81 -29.68 29.85
N GLU A 104 63.73 -29.70 30.66
CA GLU A 104 62.35 -29.91 30.24
C GLU A 104 61.66 -28.56 30.01
N CYS A 105 61.21 -28.28 28.79
CA CYS A 105 60.42 -27.08 28.51
C CYS A 105 58.95 -27.46 28.34
N ARG A 106 58.08 -26.76 29.06
CA ARG A 106 56.63 -26.78 28.78
C ARG A 106 56.38 -26.02 27.49
N THR A 107 55.53 -26.57 26.65
CA THR A 107 55.27 -26.11 25.28
C THR A 107 54.65 -24.71 25.17
N GLN A 108 54.21 -24.08 26.27
CA GLN A 108 53.94 -22.64 26.27
C GLN A 108 55.19 -21.78 25.93
N ASP A 109 56.41 -22.33 26.08
CA ASP A 109 57.68 -21.70 25.69
C ASP A 109 58.29 -22.31 24.40
N ALA A 110 57.47 -22.83 23.48
CA ALA A 110 57.86 -23.41 22.19
C ALA A 110 58.67 -22.47 21.26
N ILE A 111 58.87 -21.21 21.67
CA ILE A 111 59.69 -20.21 20.98
C ILE A 111 61.19 -20.41 21.27
N SER A 112 61.58 -21.17 22.31
CA SER A 112 62.97 -21.30 22.76
C SER A 112 63.66 -22.64 22.45
N MET A 113 62.92 -23.62 21.92
CA MET A 113 63.45 -24.94 21.53
C MET A 113 63.63 -25.07 20.02
N TYR A 114 64.68 -25.77 19.65
CA TYR A 114 65.11 -26.04 18.29
C TYR A 114 65.10 -27.54 18.02
N PHE A 115 64.96 -27.93 16.76
CA PHE A 115 65.04 -29.31 16.31
C PHE A 115 66.08 -29.39 15.21
N CYS A 116 67.09 -30.24 15.39
CA CYS A 116 68.06 -30.53 14.34
C CYS A 116 67.49 -31.65 13.47
N ASN A 117 67.09 -31.33 12.23
CA ASN A 117 66.57 -32.31 11.27
C ASN A 117 67.65 -33.35 10.91
N THR A 118 68.92 -32.94 10.89
CA THR A 118 70.06 -33.82 10.54
C THR A 118 70.41 -34.82 11.65
N CYS A 119 70.27 -34.43 12.92
CA CYS A 119 70.47 -35.33 14.07
C CYS A 119 69.18 -35.98 14.58
N ALA A 120 68.02 -35.55 14.07
CA ALA A 120 66.69 -35.92 14.53
C ALA A 120 66.47 -35.73 16.05
N GLN A 121 67.04 -34.67 16.63
CA GLN A 121 67.05 -34.43 18.08
C GLN A 121 66.56 -33.02 18.45
N PRO A 122 65.74 -32.87 19.52
CA PRO A 122 65.38 -31.58 20.09
C PRO A 122 66.53 -30.98 20.91
N LEU A 123 66.71 -29.67 20.82
CA LEU A 123 67.79 -28.91 21.45
C LEU A 123 67.23 -27.63 22.06
N CYS A 124 67.68 -27.24 23.25
CA CYS A 124 67.44 -25.88 23.75
C CYS A 124 68.35 -24.88 23.02
N ALA A 125 68.04 -23.58 23.11
CA ALA A 125 68.84 -22.51 22.49
C ALA A 125 70.34 -22.60 22.84
N THR A 126 70.67 -22.86 24.10
CA THR A 126 72.06 -22.99 24.57
C THR A 126 72.75 -24.20 23.95
N CYS A 127 72.08 -25.36 23.90
CA CYS A 127 72.64 -26.56 23.31
C CYS A 127 72.78 -26.42 21.79
N ARG A 128 71.86 -25.73 21.09
CA ARG A 128 72.02 -25.37 19.68
C ARG A 128 73.35 -24.64 19.47
N ASP A 129 73.57 -23.57 20.23
CA ASP A 129 74.74 -22.72 20.04
C ASP A 129 76.03 -23.41 20.47
N GLN A 130 76.03 -24.18 21.55
CA GLN A 130 77.25 -24.84 22.00
C GLN A 130 77.64 -26.05 21.16
N THR A 131 76.66 -26.82 20.68
CA THR A 131 76.93 -28.08 19.99
C THR A 131 76.92 -27.96 18.47
N HIS A 132 76.15 -27.03 17.89
CA HIS A 132 76.00 -26.90 16.44
C HIS A 132 76.62 -25.60 15.86
N GLN A 133 77.27 -24.76 16.68
CA GLN A 133 78.07 -23.61 16.18
C GLN A 133 79.43 -24.03 15.60
N ALA A 134 79.93 -25.21 15.96
CA ALA A 134 81.19 -25.71 15.42
C ALA A 134 81.08 -25.94 13.90
N LYS A 135 82.10 -25.53 13.13
CA LYS A 135 82.09 -25.57 11.64
C LYS A 135 81.79 -26.96 11.05
N MET A 136 82.03 -28.03 11.80
CA MET A 136 81.71 -29.41 11.40
C MET A 136 80.21 -29.71 11.34
N PHE A 137 79.36 -28.90 11.98
CA PHE A 137 77.90 -29.04 11.99
C PHE A 137 77.20 -27.93 11.20
N ALA A 138 77.93 -27.12 10.43
CA ALA A 138 77.37 -26.05 9.62
C ALA A 138 76.40 -26.54 8.54
N CYS A 139 76.47 -27.83 8.17
CA CYS A 139 75.54 -28.49 7.25
C CYS A 139 74.29 -29.04 7.94
N HIS A 140 74.18 -28.96 9.27
CA HIS A 140 73.01 -29.43 9.99
C HIS A 140 71.87 -28.43 9.86
N GLU A 141 70.70 -28.90 9.44
CA GLU A 141 69.52 -28.07 9.34
C GLU A 141 68.81 -28.02 10.69
N ILE A 142 68.77 -26.82 11.29
CA ILE A 142 68.15 -26.60 12.59
C ILE A 142 66.96 -25.65 12.42
N VAL A 143 65.78 -26.12 12.78
CA VAL A 143 64.52 -25.37 12.72
C VAL A 143 63.96 -25.14 14.13
N THR A 144 63.05 -24.20 14.31
CA THR A 144 62.30 -24.12 15.58
C THR A 144 61.46 -25.38 15.76
N LEU A 145 61.24 -25.83 17.00
CA LEU A 145 60.49 -27.06 17.28
C LEU A 145 59.10 -27.06 16.60
N ALA A 146 58.44 -25.90 16.54
CA ALA A 146 57.16 -25.70 15.85
C ALA A 146 57.23 -25.84 14.31
N LYS A 147 58.41 -25.60 13.71
CA LYS A 147 58.71 -25.78 12.28
C LYS A 147 59.39 -27.11 11.99
N ARG A 148 59.45 -28.04 12.95
CA ARG A 148 59.91 -29.41 12.71
C ARG A 148 59.20 -29.91 11.46
N ALA A 149 59.98 -30.27 10.44
CA ALA A 149 59.46 -31.04 9.35
C ALA A 149 59.03 -32.38 9.94
N LYS A 150 57.76 -32.50 10.35
CA LYS A 150 57.10 -33.80 10.41
C LYS A 150 57.00 -34.26 8.96
N GLU A 151 58.13 -34.65 8.36
CA GLU A 151 58.15 -35.55 7.22
C GLU A 151 57.71 -36.93 7.73
N LEU A 152 56.46 -37.01 8.21
CA LEU A 152 55.70 -38.21 7.98
C LEU A 152 55.39 -38.18 6.49
N HIS A 153 56.33 -38.68 5.68
CA HIS A 153 55.96 -39.29 4.43
C HIS A 153 54.91 -40.34 4.76
N LYS A 154 53.63 -39.95 4.69
CA LYS A 154 52.53 -40.84 4.99
C LYS A 154 52.70 -42.02 4.03
N LYS A 155 52.79 -43.20 4.62
CA LYS A 155 52.97 -44.43 3.87
C LYS A 155 51.61 -44.96 3.44
N CYS A 156 51.59 -45.58 2.27
CA CYS A 156 50.43 -46.28 1.78
C CYS A 156 50.05 -47.41 2.75
N ALA A 157 48.82 -47.42 3.24
CA ALA A 157 48.35 -48.44 4.18
C ALA A 157 48.39 -49.87 3.58
N LEU A 158 48.38 -49.99 2.25
CA LEU A 158 48.40 -51.27 1.54
C LEU A 158 49.82 -51.76 1.21
N HIS A 159 50.75 -50.83 1.00
CA HIS A 159 52.05 -51.13 0.38
C HIS A 159 53.25 -50.65 1.19
N GLU A 160 53.02 -49.88 2.25
CA GLU A 160 54.02 -49.25 3.12
C GLU A 160 55.04 -48.35 2.41
N GLU A 161 54.78 -48.01 1.14
CA GLU A 161 55.57 -47.08 0.34
C GLU A 161 55.11 -45.63 0.56
N PRO A 162 55.99 -44.62 0.44
CA PRO A 162 55.59 -43.23 0.52
C PRO A 162 54.57 -42.88 -0.58
N TYR A 163 53.57 -42.08 -0.22
CA TYR A 163 52.73 -41.45 -1.23
C TYR A 163 53.58 -40.46 -2.05
N ILE A 164 53.45 -40.51 -3.37
CA ILE A 164 54.20 -39.64 -4.31
C ILE A 164 53.30 -38.99 -5.37
N MET A 165 52.10 -39.54 -5.59
CA MET A 165 51.13 -39.06 -6.57
C MET A 165 49.77 -38.81 -5.92
N PHE A 166 48.93 -37.99 -6.54
CA PHE A 166 47.55 -37.74 -6.14
C PHE A 166 46.60 -37.93 -7.33
N SER A 167 45.55 -38.73 -7.16
CA SER A 167 44.48 -38.86 -8.14
C SER A 167 43.45 -37.76 -7.93
N THR A 168 43.34 -36.84 -8.90
CA THR A 168 42.36 -35.75 -8.87
C THR A 168 40.92 -36.24 -9.03
N GLU A 169 40.72 -37.35 -9.76
CA GLU A 169 39.42 -37.99 -9.97
C GLU A 169 38.91 -38.69 -8.70
N LYS A 170 39.74 -39.56 -8.10
CA LYS A 170 39.36 -40.35 -6.92
C LYS A 170 39.62 -39.64 -5.60
N LYS A 171 40.25 -38.46 -5.62
CA LYS A 171 40.63 -37.65 -4.45
C LYS A 171 41.42 -38.46 -3.41
N SER A 172 42.42 -39.22 -3.87
CA SER A 172 43.21 -40.13 -3.03
C SER A 172 44.70 -40.04 -3.34
N MET A 173 45.52 -40.21 -2.30
CA MET A 173 46.98 -40.28 -2.43
C MET A 173 47.41 -41.68 -2.88
N LEU A 174 48.40 -41.75 -3.77
CA LEU A 174 48.89 -42.98 -4.39
C LEU A 174 50.40 -43.11 -4.19
N CYS A 175 50.84 -44.30 -3.78
CA CYS A 175 52.25 -44.69 -3.88
C CYS A 175 52.54 -45.22 -5.28
N ILE A 176 53.83 -45.47 -5.57
CA ILE A 176 54.26 -45.97 -6.88
C ILE A 176 53.58 -47.29 -7.29
N LYS A 177 53.28 -48.18 -6.34
CA LYS A 177 52.61 -49.47 -6.61
C LYS A 177 51.13 -49.24 -6.95
N CYS A 178 50.40 -48.47 -6.13
CA CYS A 178 49.00 -48.10 -6.42
C CYS A 178 48.83 -47.41 -7.79
N PHE A 179 49.78 -46.58 -8.21
CA PHE A 179 49.73 -45.91 -9.50
C PHE A 179 49.90 -46.91 -10.67
N ARG A 180 50.79 -47.89 -10.52
CA ARG A 180 51.02 -48.96 -11.51
C ARG A 180 49.83 -49.92 -11.59
N ASP A 181 49.18 -50.21 -10.48
CA ASP A 181 48.03 -51.13 -10.45
C ASP A 181 46.73 -50.49 -10.96
N MET A 182 46.74 -49.16 -11.15
CA MET A 182 45.58 -48.42 -11.65
C MET A 182 45.41 -48.55 -13.18
N GLN A 183 44.15 -48.56 -13.64
CA GLN A 183 43.78 -48.53 -15.06
C GLN A 183 44.45 -47.37 -15.80
N VAL A 184 44.85 -47.60 -17.05
CA VAL A 184 45.68 -46.69 -17.85
C VAL A 184 44.97 -45.35 -18.07
N GLU A 185 43.65 -45.39 -18.27
CA GLU A 185 42.80 -44.23 -18.51
C GLU A 185 42.77 -43.30 -17.29
N SER A 186 42.66 -43.85 -16.07
CA SER A 186 42.66 -43.07 -14.83
C SER A 186 44.04 -42.46 -14.51
N ARG A 187 45.14 -42.94 -15.11
CA ARG A 187 46.48 -42.39 -14.86
C ARG A 187 46.63 -40.97 -15.39
N ALA A 188 45.87 -40.58 -16.41
CA ALA A 188 45.86 -39.22 -16.94
C ALA A 188 45.39 -38.17 -15.91
N HIS A 189 44.67 -38.60 -14.86
CA HIS A 189 44.18 -37.75 -13.77
C HIS A 189 45.09 -37.75 -12.53
N CYS A 190 46.29 -38.30 -12.65
CA CYS A 190 47.28 -38.31 -11.57
C CYS A 190 48.35 -37.26 -11.79
N ILE A 191 48.60 -36.49 -10.74
CA ILE A 191 49.64 -35.47 -10.68
C ILE A 191 50.54 -35.75 -9.48
N ASP A 192 51.76 -35.21 -9.47
CA ASP A 192 52.64 -35.32 -8.30
C ASP A 192 52.03 -34.56 -7.10
N ILE A 193 52.43 -34.94 -5.89
CA ILE A 193 51.87 -34.39 -4.65
C ILE A 193 52.08 -32.87 -4.54
N GLU A 194 53.22 -32.34 -5.00
CA GLU A 194 53.53 -30.92 -4.88
C GLU A 194 52.61 -30.09 -5.78
N THR A 195 52.46 -30.50 -7.05
CA THR A 195 51.51 -29.87 -7.98
C THR A 195 50.07 -29.98 -7.47
N ALA A 196 49.68 -31.14 -6.90
CA ALA A 196 48.36 -31.33 -6.31
C ALA A 196 48.11 -30.40 -5.10
N TYR A 197 49.14 -30.21 -4.29
CA TYR A 197 49.11 -29.32 -3.13
C TYR A 197 48.92 -27.86 -3.57
N VAL A 198 49.74 -27.36 -4.52
CA VAL A 198 49.61 -26.00 -5.05
C VAL A 198 48.23 -25.76 -5.67
N GLN A 199 47.75 -26.67 -6.54
CA GLN A 199 46.40 -26.57 -7.11
C GLN A 199 45.29 -26.65 -6.04
N GLY A 200 45.53 -27.41 -4.97
CA GLY A 200 44.63 -27.51 -3.82
C GLY A 200 44.55 -26.20 -3.05
N CYS A 201 45.70 -25.57 -2.79
CA CYS A 201 45.81 -24.26 -2.14
C CYS A 201 45.08 -23.18 -2.94
N GLU A 202 45.30 -23.09 -4.26
CA GLU A 202 44.61 -22.12 -5.12
C GLU A 202 43.08 -22.29 -5.08
N LYS A 203 42.59 -23.53 -5.10
CA LYS A 203 41.15 -23.83 -5.00
C LYS A 203 40.59 -23.47 -3.62
N LEU A 204 41.36 -23.71 -2.55
CA LEU A 204 40.97 -23.33 -1.20
C LEU A 204 40.93 -21.81 -1.06
N ASP A 205 41.91 -21.09 -1.59
CA ASP A 205 41.96 -19.63 -1.57
C ASP A 205 40.75 -19.02 -2.31
N GLN A 206 40.39 -19.57 -3.47
CA GLN A 206 39.17 -19.18 -4.19
C GLN A 206 37.91 -19.42 -3.35
N ALA A 207 37.80 -20.56 -2.67
CA ALA A 207 36.67 -20.86 -1.79
C ALA A 207 36.63 -19.91 -0.57
N VAL A 208 37.77 -19.58 0.01
CA VAL A 208 37.88 -18.62 1.13
C VAL A 208 37.46 -17.22 0.69
N LEU A 209 37.86 -16.78 -0.51
CA LEU A 209 37.41 -15.50 -1.06
C LEU A 209 35.88 -15.46 -1.23
N ALA A 210 35.29 -16.50 -1.81
CA ALA A 210 33.83 -16.60 -1.95
C ALA A 210 33.11 -16.56 -0.59
N VAL A 211 33.64 -17.23 0.44
CA VAL A 211 33.08 -17.18 1.79
C VAL A 211 33.24 -15.79 2.43
N LYS A 212 34.35 -15.08 2.20
CA LYS A 212 34.55 -13.71 2.68
C LYS A 212 33.55 -12.74 2.03
N GLU A 213 33.33 -12.86 0.73
CA GLU A 213 32.31 -12.07 0.01
C GLU A 213 30.90 -12.36 0.53
N LEU A 214 30.58 -13.63 0.77
CA LEU A 214 29.31 -14.01 1.37
C LEU A 214 29.16 -13.45 2.80
N GLN A 215 30.24 -13.46 3.59
CA GLN A 215 30.26 -12.90 4.94
C GLN A 215 29.98 -11.38 4.91
N THR A 216 30.64 -10.63 4.02
CA THR A 216 30.41 -9.17 3.90
C THR A 216 28.98 -8.88 3.45
N SER A 217 28.51 -9.57 2.41
CA SER A 217 27.13 -9.42 1.92
C SER A 217 26.09 -9.76 2.98
N THR A 218 26.32 -10.82 3.77
CA THR A 218 25.42 -11.20 4.88
C THR A 218 25.39 -10.14 5.98
N ARG A 219 26.54 -9.55 6.34
CA ARG A 219 26.60 -8.46 7.32
C ARG A 219 25.83 -7.22 6.85
N GLU A 220 26.02 -6.83 5.59
CA GLU A 220 25.29 -5.71 4.99
C GLU A 220 23.78 -5.98 4.95
N ALA A 221 23.36 -7.19 4.57
CA ALA A 221 21.97 -7.59 4.57
C ALA A 221 21.35 -7.54 5.99
N ILE A 222 22.08 -7.96 7.02
CA ILE A 222 21.63 -7.86 8.42
C ILE A 222 21.43 -6.38 8.82
N ILE A 223 22.37 -5.51 8.48
CA ILE A 223 22.27 -4.06 8.77
C ILE A 223 21.05 -3.47 8.06
N LEU A 224 20.87 -3.78 6.77
CA LEU A 224 19.74 -3.30 5.98
C LEU A 224 18.39 -3.78 6.57
N LEU A 225 18.27 -5.07 6.88
CA LEU A 225 17.04 -5.62 7.46
C LEU A 225 16.74 -5.01 8.83
N LYS A 226 17.76 -4.75 9.67
CA LYS A 226 17.58 -4.05 10.95
C LYS A 226 17.08 -2.61 10.74
N ALA A 227 17.62 -1.90 9.74
CA ALA A 227 17.17 -0.55 9.39
C ALA A 227 15.71 -0.55 8.89
N MET A 228 15.35 -1.47 8.00
CA MET A 228 13.97 -1.59 7.49
C MET A 228 12.98 -1.93 8.61
N ILE A 229 13.34 -2.80 9.56
CA ILE A 229 12.50 -3.09 10.73
C ILE A 229 12.29 -1.82 11.58
N ALA A 230 13.33 -1.00 11.77
CA ALA A 230 13.20 0.26 12.50
C ALA A 230 12.31 1.27 11.74
N GLU A 231 12.46 1.37 10.42
CA GLU A 231 11.65 2.24 9.57
C GLU A 231 10.17 1.84 9.59
N VAL A 232 9.85 0.55 9.45
CA VAL A 232 8.46 0.07 9.56
C VAL A 232 7.83 0.43 10.91
N ARG A 233 8.61 0.40 12.00
CA ARG A 233 8.14 0.82 13.33
C ARG A 233 7.87 2.33 13.41
N VAL A 234 8.64 3.16 12.72
CA VAL A 234 8.37 4.60 12.64
C VAL A 234 7.13 4.86 11.78
N ASN A 235 7.06 4.23 10.60
CA ASN A 235 5.95 4.41 9.66
C ASN A 235 4.59 4.06 10.28
N VAL A 236 4.49 2.99 11.08
CA VAL A 236 3.22 2.67 11.76
C VAL A 236 2.81 3.75 12.75
N THR A 237 3.76 4.34 13.50
CA THR A 237 3.45 5.42 14.44
C THR A 237 3.06 6.72 13.72
N GLU A 238 3.69 7.03 12.59
CA GLU A 238 3.36 8.19 11.78
C GLU A 238 1.97 8.05 11.15
N GLU A 239 1.65 6.87 10.63
CA GLU A 239 0.34 6.56 10.05
C GLU A 239 -0.77 6.61 11.11
N GLU A 240 -0.55 6.01 12.28
CA GLU A 240 -1.48 6.09 13.43
C GLU A 240 -1.74 7.56 13.86
N ALA A 241 -0.70 8.39 13.88
CA ALA A 241 -0.81 9.81 14.19
C ALA A 241 -1.56 10.59 13.10
N ALA A 242 -1.32 10.29 11.82
CA ALA A 242 -2.01 10.90 10.70
C ALA A 242 -3.51 10.57 10.70
N ILE A 243 -3.86 9.30 10.90
CA ILE A 243 -5.25 8.84 11.04
C ILE A 243 -5.94 9.56 12.20
N SER A 244 -5.29 9.61 13.36
CA SER A 244 -5.83 10.28 14.55
C SER A 244 -6.07 11.77 14.31
N THR A 245 -5.12 12.44 13.65
CA THR A 245 -5.19 13.88 13.33
C THR A 245 -6.34 14.18 12.37
N LEU A 246 -6.50 13.38 11.32
CA LEU A 246 -7.61 13.53 10.36
C LEU A 246 -8.96 13.34 11.05
N PHE A 247 -9.09 12.29 11.88
CA PHE A 247 -10.32 12.01 12.61
C PHE A 247 -10.70 13.16 13.56
N CYS A 248 -9.74 13.66 14.36
CA CYS A 248 -9.98 14.81 15.23
C CYS A 248 -10.41 16.05 14.42
N SER A 249 -9.75 16.31 13.29
CA SER A 249 -10.10 17.43 12.41
C SER A 249 -11.53 17.32 11.86
N MET A 250 -11.97 16.12 11.48
CA MET A 250 -13.35 15.87 11.05
C MET A 250 -14.35 16.13 12.19
N GLN A 251 -14.05 15.66 13.40
CA GLN A 251 -14.91 15.87 14.57
C GLN A 251 -15.08 17.37 14.89
N GLU A 252 -13.97 18.12 14.90
CA GLU A 252 -14.00 19.56 15.17
C GLU A 252 -14.84 20.32 14.14
N ARG A 253 -14.63 20.06 12.85
CA ARG A 253 -15.41 20.69 11.78
C ARG A 253 -16.90 20.37 11.86
N LEU A 254 -17.25 19.11 12.15
CA LEU A 254 -18.64 18.71 12.37
C LEU A 254 -19.24 19.39 13.60
N ALA A 255 -18.49 19.50 14.70
CA ALA A 255 -18.93 20.16 15.91
C ALA A 255 -19.19 21.66 15.69
N ASP A 256 -18.28 22.35 15.00
CA ASP A 256 -18.43 23.75 14.62
C ASP A 256 -19.65 23.95 13.71
N ARG A 257 -19.79 23.09 12.70
CA ARG A 257 -20.92 23.16 11.77
C ARG A 257 -22.25 22.95 12.48
N ARG A 258 -22.32 21.97 13.38
CA ARG A 258 -23.49 21.72 14.23
C ARG A 258 -23.85 22.98 15.04
N LYS A 259 -22.86 23.63 15.66
CA LYS A 259 -23.08 24.85 16.45
C LYS A 259 -23.61 26.01 15.60
N ILE A 260 -23.18 26.13 14.35
CA ILE A 260 -23.69 27.15 13.41
C ILE A 260 -25.14 26.84 13.03
N LEU A 261 -25.42 25.61 12.60
CA LEU A 261 -26.76 25.19 12.17
C LEU A 261 -27.82 25.35 13.27
N LEU A 262 -27.45 25.00 14.52
CA LEU A 262 -28.35 25.20 15.67
C LEU A 262 -28.65 26.68 15.92
N ARG A 263 -27.63 27.55 15.82
CA ARG A 263 -27.83 29.00 15.93
C ARG A 263 -28.73 29.54 14.82
N THR A 264 -28.56 29.08 13.58
CA THR A 264 -29.43 29.47 12.46
C THR A 264 -30.88 29.02 12.69
N ALA A 265 -31.10 27.79 13.18
CA ALA A 265 -32.43 27.30 13.51
C ALA A 265 -33.10 28.13 14.63
N GLN A 266 -32.34 28.48 15.67
CA GLN A 266 -32.81 29.31 16.78
C GLN A 266 -33.16 30.73 16.33
N SER A 267 -32.31 31.37 15.52
CA SER A 267 -32.60 32.69 14.96
C SER A 267 -33.86 32.68 14.07
N GLN A 268 -34.04 31.68 13.22
CA GLN A 268 -35.28 31.53 12.44
C GLN A 268 -36.51 31.35 13.34
N HIS A 269 -36.38 30.59 14.43
CA HIS A 269 -37.46 30.42 15.41
C HIS A 269 -37.83 31.77 16.04
N GLU A 270 -36.85 32.49 16.59
CA GLU A 270 -37.05 33.76 17.29
C GLU A 270 -37.66 34.83 16.38
N GLU A 271 -37.16 34.97 15.15
CA GLU A 271 -37.66 35.94 14.17
C GLU A 271 -39.12 35.65 13.77
N LYS A 272 -39.45 34.38 13.52
CA LYS A 272 -40.80 33.96 13.14
C LYS A 272 -41.77 34.05 14.30
N GLU A 273 -41.37 33.61 15.49
CA GLU A 273 -42.20 33.71 16.68
C GLU A 273 -42.53 35.17 16.99
N LYS A 274 -41.54 36.06 16.90
CA LYS A 274 -41.75 37.50 17.04
C LYS A 274 -42.74 38.04 16.01
N ALA A 275 -42.57 37.70 14.74
CA ALA A 275 -43.49 38.14 13.68
C ALA A 275 -44.94 37.65 13.92
N PHE A 276 -45.12 36.42 14.38
CA PHE A 276 -46.45 35.90 14.73
C PHE A 276 -47.05 36.57 15.97
N LYS A 277 -46.24 36.85 17.00
CA LYS A 277 -46.68 37.60 18.19
C LYS A 277 -47.10 39.03 17.83
N ASP A 278 -46.34 39.71 16.99
CA ASP A 278 -46.67 41.06 16.51
C ASP A 278 -47.98 41.05 15.70
N GLN A 279 -48.16 40.06 14.82
CA GLN A 279 -49.42 39.90 14.10
C GLN A 279 -50.60 39.57 15.03
N LEU A 280 -50.39 38.72 16.04
CA LEU A 280 -51.41 38.36 17.01
C LEU A 280 -51.85 39.55 17.86
N THR A 281 -50.92 40.37 18.34
CA THR A 281 -51.24 41.59 19.11
C THR A 281 -52.03 42.59 18.28
N HIS A 282 -51.69 42.74 16.99
CA HIS A 282 -52.49 43.56 16.08
C HIS A 282 -53.92 43.03 15.92
N MET A 283 -54.11 41.71 15.72
CA MET A 283 -55.44 41.11 15.64
C MET A 283 -56.23 41.22 16.97
N ALA A 284 -55.56 41.03 18.09
CA ALA A 284 -56.15 41.14 19.42
C ALA A 284 -56.63 42.57 19.74
N SER A 285 -56.02 43.61 19.16
CA SER A 285 -56.46 45.00 19.31
C SER A 285 -57.55 45.42 18.30
N LEU A 286 -57.56 44.81 17.10
CA LEU A 286 -58.61 45.04 16.10
C LEU A 286 -59.96 44.46 16.55
N LEU A 287 -59.96 43.28 17.17
CA LEU A 287 -61.18 42.57 17.53
C LEU A 287 -62.12 43.37 18.47
N PRO A 288 -61.64 43.96 19.59
CA PRO A 288 -62.47 44.83 20.44
C PRO A 288 -62.99 46.06 19.69
N THR A 289 -62.19 46.64 18.81
CA THR A 289 -62.60 47.80 17.98
C THR A 289 -63.80 47.42 17.12
N LEU A 290 -63.75 46.27 16.45
CA LEU A 290 -64.88 45.75 15.67
C LEU A 290 -66.11 45.48 16.55
N GLN A 291 -65.92 44.84 17.71
CA GLN A 291 -67.01 44.53 18.64
C GLN A 291 -67.73 45.80 19.12
N VAL A 292 -67.00 46.84 19.52
CA VAL A 292 -67.58 48.12 19.95
C VAL A 292 -68.40 48.76 18.82
N HIS A 293 -67.88 48.73 17.59
CA HIS A 293 -68.61 49.27 16.44
C HIS A 293 -69.88 48.50 16.12
N LEU A 294 -69.86 47.17 16.20
CA LEU A 294 -71.05 46.33 16.01
C LEU A 294 -72.12 46.61 17.07
N VAL A 295 -71.74 46.69 18.35
CA VAL A 295 -72.67 47.03 19.45
C VAL A 295 -73.24 48.43 19.27
N THR A 296 -72.40 49.41 18.90
CA THR A 296 -72.84 50.78 18.61
C THR A 296 -73.89 50.82 17.50
N CYS A 297 -73.69 50.05 16.43
CA CYS A 297 -74.66 49.95 15.33
C CYS A 297 -75.98 49.33 15.79
N SER A 298 -75.92 48.25 16.56
CA SER A 298 -77.12 47.62 17.10
C SER A 298 -77.92 48.56 18.00
N ALA A 299 -77.24 49.28 18.89
CA ALA A 299 -77.87 50.24 19.78
C ALA A 299 -78.53 51.38 18.98
N PHE A 300 -77.80 51.99 18.05
CA PHE A 300 -78.30 53.07 17.21
C PHE A 300 -79.53 52.65 16.40
N LEU A 301 -79.52 51.47 15.77
CA LEU A 301 -80.67 50.97 15.01
C LEU A 301 -81.90 50.67 15.87
N SER A 302 -81.70 50.30 17.14
CA SER A 302 -82.80 50.00 18.07
C SER A 302 -83.43 51.22 18.72
N SER A 303 -82.69 52.32 18.87
CA SER A 303 -83.12 53.50 19.63
C SER A 303 -83.32 54.77 18.80
N ALA A 304 -82.73 54.87 17.61
CA ALA A 304 -82.79 56.11 16.82
C ALA A 304 -84.16 56.33 16.16
N SER A 305 -84.69 57.54 16.29
CA SER A 305 -85.84 58.00 15.52
C SER A 305 -85.48 58.23 14.04
N LYS A 306 -86.49 58.34 13.15
CA LYS A 306 -86.26 58.61 11.72
C LYS A 306 -85.47 59.90 11.45
N TYR A 307 -85.54 60.89 12.35
CA TYR A 307 -84.84 62.16 12.21
C TYR A 307 -83.37 62.05 12.65
N GLU A 308 -83.10 61.44 13.80
CA GLU A 308 -81.73 61.17 14.29
C GLU A 308 -80.98 60.21 13.37
N PHE A 309 -81.68 59.26 12.76
CA PHE A 309 -81.10 58.38 11.76
C PHE A 309 -80.60 59.15 10.54
N LEU A 310 -81.39 60.08 9.99
CA LEU A 310 -80.98 60.87 8.82
C LEU A 310 -79.85 61.85 9.13
N ASP A 311 -79.75 62.35 10.36
CA ASP A 311 -78.70 63.27 10.80
C ASP A 311 -77.36 62.56 11.07
N LEU A 312 -77.39 61.41 11.76
CA LEU A 312 -76.18 60.73 12.27
C LEU A 312 -75.86 59.39 11.60
N GLY A 313 -76.83 58.76 10.94
CA GLY A 313 -76.67 57.41 10.36
C GLY A 313 -75.62 57.37 9.25
N TYR A 314 -75.55 58.39 8.39
CA TYR A 314 -74.55 58.46 7.34
C TYR A 314 -73.13 58.61 7.88
N GLN A 315 -72.94 59.31 9.01
CA GLN A 315 -71.63 59.41 9.68
C GLN A 315 -71.18 58.05 10.25
N LEU A 316 -72.12 57.28 10.80
CA LEU A 316 -71.84 55.92 11.27
C LEU A 316 -71.48 54.99 10.11
N MET A 317 -72.20 55.06 8.99
CA MET A 317 -71.90 54.28 7.78
C MET A 317 -70.51 54.62 7.23
N GLU A 318 -70.16 55.90 7.13
CA GLU A 318 -68.84 56.34 6.68
C GLU A 318 -67.73 55.82 7.62
N ARG A 319 -67.97 55.83 8.93
CA ARG A 319 -67.04 55.30 9.93
C ARG A 319 -66.83 53.79 9.77
N LEU A 320 -67.90 53.01 9.59
CA LEU A 320 -67.80 51.57 9.33
C LEU A 320 -67.06 51.28 8.02
N GLN A 321 -67.36 52.06 6.98
CA GLN A 321 -66.71 51.92 5.67
C GLN A 321 -65.20 52.18 5.78
N LYS A 322 -64.78 53.21 6.54
CA LYS A 322 -63.37 53.46 6.85
C LYS A 322 -62.71 52.32 7.63
N ILE A 323 -63.42 51.69 8.57
CA ILE A 323 -62.91 50.54 9.33
C ILE A 323 -62.68 49.33 8.43
N VAL A 324 -63.60 49.06 7.50
CA VAL A 324 -63.49 47.94 6.55
C VAL A 324 -62.42 48.19 5.49
N GLN A 325 -62.21 49.46 5.09
CA GLN A 325 -61.20 49.83 4.10
C GLN A 325 -59.77 49.88 4.65
N LEU A 326 -59.58 49.85 5.97
CA LEU A 326 -58.25 49.74 6.57
C LEU A 326 -57.59 48.39 6.20
N PRO A 327 -56.28 48.39 5.90
CA PRO A 327 -55.57 47.17 5.51
C PRO A 327 -55.39 46.25 6.71
N HIS A 328 -56.20 45.18 6.78
CA HIS A 328 -56.10 44.16 7.83
C HIS A 328 -55.35 42.93 7.33
N ARG A 329 -54.21 42.59 7.96
CA ARG A 329 -53.48 41.36 7.64
C ARG A 329 -54.04 40.17 8.44
N LEU A 330 -55.15 39.63 7.95
CA LEU A 330 -55.85 38.50 8.57
C LEU A 330 -55.16 37.15 8.35
N ARG A 331 -54.27 37.04 7.35
CA ARG A 331 -53.51 35.80 7.05
C ARG A 331 -52.05 35.91 7.51
N PRO A 332 -51.44 34.81 7.99
CA PRO A 332 -50.02 34.78 8.34
C PRO A 332 -49.14 35.23 7.16
N ALA A 333 -48.22 36.16 7.41
CA ALA A 333 -47.32 36.68 6.37
C ALA A 333 -46.15 35.73 6.05
N GLN A 334 -45.89 34.75 6.91
CA GLN A 334 -44.74 33.84 6.81
C GLN A 334 -45.13 32.41 7.19
N SER A 335 -44.37 31.43 6.69
CA SER A 335 -44.50 30.02 7.04
C SER A 335 -43.83 29.70 8.38
N SER A 336 -44.41 28.77 9.15
CA SER A 336 -43.86 28.27 10.41
C SER A 336 -42.70 27.28 10.25
N LYS A 337 -42.41 26.79 9.03
CA LYS A 337 -41.34 25.81 8.79
C LYS A 337 -39.95 26.39 9.02
N ILE A 338 -39.09 25.71 9.76
CA ILE A 338 -37.66 26.05 9.91
C ILE A 338 -36.86 25.15 8.96
N ASN A 339 -35.96 25.73 8.17
CA ASN A 339 -35.10 24.98 7.26
C ASN A 339 -33.68 25.53 7.28
N THR A 340 -32.72 24.66 7.58
CA THR A 340 -31.28 24.98 7.66
C THR A 340 -30.45 24.20 6.64
N GLU A 341 -31.07 23.35 5.81
CA GLU A 341 -30.38 22.49 4.84
C GLU A 341 -29.25 21.64 5.45
N TYR A 342 -29.42 21.25 6.74
CA TYR A 342 -28.37 20.66 7.57
C TYR A 342 -27.62 19.49 6.92
N ARG A 343 -28.29 18.65 6.13
CA ARG A 343 -27.65 17.52 5.43
C ARG A 343 -26.61 17.98 4.42
N ALA A 344 -26.96 18.95 3.56
CA ALA A 344 -26.04 19.49 2.57
C ALA A 344 -24.89 20.25 3.24
N GLU A 345 -25.17 20.98 4.33
CA GLU A 345 -24.16 21.73 5.07
C GLU A 345 -23.12 20.85 5.76
N PHE A 346 -23.53 19.68 6.28
CA PHE A 346 -22.59 18.70 6.82
C PHE A 346 -21.77 18.04 5.69
N ALA A 347 -22.39 17.68 4.56
CA ALA A 347 -21.69 17.10 3.42
C ALA A 347 -20.59 18.04 2.90
N ARG A 348 -20.93 19.31 2.62
CA ARG A 348 -19.96 20.34 2.17
C ARG A 348 -18.84 20.59 3.18
N CYS A 349 -19.11 20.39 4.47
CA CYS A 349 -18.10 20.58 5.52
C CYS A 349 -17.07 19.43 5.55
N LEU A 350 -17.49 18.23 5.18
CA LEU A 350 -16.62 17.05 5.12
C LEU A 350 -15.88 16.94 3.80
N GLU A 351 -16.46 17.40 2.68
CA GLU A 351 -15.79 17.44 1.37
C GLU A 351 -14.40 18.06 1.46
N ALA A 352 -14.26 19.22 2.12
CA ALA A 352 -13.00 19.93 2.31
C ALA A 352 -11.90 19.12 3.02
N LEU A 353 -12.27 18.13 3.84
CA LEU A 353 -11.33 17.26 4.55
C LEU A 353 -11.11 15.92 3.85
N LEU A 354 -12.10 15.45 3.09
CA LEU A 354 -12.14 14.12 2.49
C LEU A 354 -11.76 14.10 1.01
N PHE A 355 -11.23 15.19 0.44
CA PHE A 355 -10.95 15.29 -0.99
C PHE A 355 -9.97 14.21 -1.49
N LEU A 356 -10.53 13.08 -1.92
CA LEU A 356 -10.31 12.48 -3.24
C LEU A 356 -10.65 13.54 -4.30
N SER A 357 -9.69 14.39 -4.65
CA SER A 357 -9.52 14.97 -5.99
C SER A 357 -8.35 15.94 -5.95
N GLN A 358 -7.15 15.45 -6.24
CA GLN A 358 -6.11 16.32 -6.79
C GLN A 358 -6.55 16.72 -8.20
N ARG A 359 -7.30 17.82 -8.30
CA ARG A 359 -7.13 18.75 -9.41
C ARG A 359 -6.55 20.03 -8.85
N THR A 360 -5.24 20.15 -9.02
CA THR A 360 -4.53 21.42 -8.99
C THR A 360 -5.17 22.35 -10.01
N THR A 361 -5.99 23.29 -9.54
CA THR A 361 -6.20 24.55 -10.25
C THR A 361 -5.93 25.67 -9.26
N SER A 362 -4.69 26.15 -9.30
CA SER A 362 -4.34 27.50 -8.89
C SER A 362 -5.19 28.49 -9.68
N ALA A 363 -6.21 29.07 -9.06
CA ALA A 363 -6.84 30.27 -9.53
C ALA A 363 -6.93 31.27 -8.37
N THR A 364 -6.11 32.29 -8.52
CA THR A 364 -6.00 33.48 -7.69
C THR A 364 -7.35 34.19 -7.52
N GLY A 365 -7.52 34.78 -6.34
CA GLY A 365 -8.80 35.25 -5.83
C GLY A 365 -9.44 36.41 -6.58
N ARG A 366 -10.72 36.59 -6.29
CA ARG A 366 -11.42 37.89 -6.29
C ARG A 366 -12.56 37.86 -5.29
N SER A 367 -12.50 38.80 -4.37
CA SER A 367 -13.55 39.19 -3.44
C SER A 367 -14.66 39.97 -4.17
N SER A 368 -15.93 39.74 -3.81
CA SER A 368 -16.93 40.79 -3.56
C SER A 368 -18.31 40.22 -3.21
N GLY A 369 -18.87 40.69 -2.09
CA GLY A 369 -20.21 41.25 -1.94
C GLY A 369 -21.48 40.39 -2.13
N PRO A 370 -22.58 40.67 -1.39
CA PRO A 370 -23.68 39.73 -1.17
C PRO A 370 -24.86 39.88 -2.14
N THR A 371 -25.61 38.77 -2.27
CA THR A 371 -27.04 38.66 -2.64
C THR A 371 -27.49 39.18 -4.01
N SER A 372 -27.49 38.28 -4.99
CA SER A 372 -28.63 38.09 -5.89
C SER A 372 -28.72 36.59 -6.20
N HIS A 373 -29.92 36.01 -6.11
CA HIS A 373 -30.18 34.59 -6.37
C HIS A 373 -29.44 34.18 -7.66
N ARG A 374 -28.46 33.28 -7.54
CA ARG A 374 -27.74 32.72 -8.69
C ARG A 374 -28.77 32.18 -9.66
N TYR A 375 -28.91 32.83 -10.80
CA TYR A 375 -29.37 32.20 -12.03
C TYR A 375 -28.37 31.07 -12.28
N ILE A 376 -28.64 29.86 -11.76
CA ILE A 376 -27.85 28.67 -12.07
C ILE A 376 -28.02 28.50 -13.57
N SER A 377 -27.01 28.94 -14.30
CA SER A 377 -27.09 29.20 -15.72
C SER A 377 -27.14 27.86 -16.44
N THR A 378 -28.35 27.44 -16.78
CA THR A 378 -28.67 26.40 -17.75
C THR A 378 -27.86 26.53 -19.05
N LYS A 379 -27.30 27.71 -19.34
CA LYS A 379 -26.43 27.96 -20.49
C LYS A 379 -25.18 27.08 -20.53
N VAL A 380 -24.62 26.64 -19.39
CA VAL A 380 -23.42 25.77 -19.39
C VAL A 380 -23.76 24.37 -19.94
N LEU A 381 -24.95 23.86 -19.62
CA LEU A 381 -25.45 22.57 -20.16
C LEU A 381 -25.90 22.66 -21.62
N LEU A 382 -26.25 23.86 -22.10
CA LEU A 382 -26.74 24.08 -23.46
C LEU A 382 -25.61 24.34 -24.48
N THR A 383 -24.39 24.57 -24.03
CA THR A 383 -23.23 24.82 -24.91
C THR A 383 -22.53 23.56 -25.42
N GLU A 384 -22.75 22.39 -24.82
CA GLU A 384 -22.01 21.16 -25.16
C GLU A 384 -22.67 20.27 -26.24
N GLY A 385 -23.74 20.70 -26.91
CA GLY A 385 -24.23 20.04 -28.13
C GLY A 385 -24.83 18.63 -27.98
N LEU A 386 -24.86 18.06 -26.77
CA LEU A 386 -25.51 16.79 -26.49
C LEU A 386 -26.99 17.04 -26.13
N GLU A 387 -27.89 16.71 -27.07
CA GLU A 387 -29.32 16.71 -26.79
C GLU A 387 -29.65 15.56 -25.84
N SER A 388 -30.08 15.91 -24.63
CA SER A 388 -30.57 14.95 -23.63
C SER A 388 -31.98 15.37 -23.22
N PRO A 389 -32.80 14.42 -22.73
CA PRO A 389 -34.12 14.74 -22.18
C PRO A 389 -34.08 15.83 -21.10
N PHE A 390 -32.96 15.91 -20.35
CA PHE A 390 -32.74 16.95 -19.34
C PHE A 390 -32.44 18.32 -19.96
N THR A 391 -31.60 18.39 -21.00
CA THR A 391 -31.30 19.67 -21.67
C THR A 391 -32.53 20.22 -22.41
N GLU A 392 -33.41 19.35 -22.91
CA GLU A 392 -34.71 19.74 -23.46
C GLU A 392 -35.69 20.26 -22.38
N HIS A 393 -35.83 19.53 -21.26
CA HIS A 393 -36.63 19.98 -20.13
C HIS A 393 -36.22 21.36 -19.63
N CYS A 394 -34.91 21.57 -19.48
CA CYS A 394 -34.32 22.84 -19.11
C CYS A 394 -34.72 23.99 -20.04
N ARG A 395 -34.70 23.78 -21.36
CA ARG A 395 -35.15 24.80 -22.34
C ARG A 395 -36.65 25.07 -22.21
N ASN A 396 -37.46 24.03 -22.08
CA ASN A 396 -38.90 24.18 -21.92
C ASN A 396 -39.26 24.93 -20.65
N TYR A 397 -38.64 24.60 -19.52
CA TYR A 397 -38.83 25.27 -18.25
C TYR A 397 -38.47 26.77 -18.32
N GLU A 398 -37.33 27.11 -18.94
CA GLU A 398 -36.94 28.53 -19.09
C GLU A 398 -37.95 29.32 -19.93
N ASN A 399 -38.48 28.72 -20.99
CA ASN A 399 -39.49 29.34 -21.85
C ASN A 399 -40.82 29.55 -21.10
N THR A 400 -41.32 28.53 -20.41
CA THR A 400 -42.57 28.62 -19.63
C THR A 400 -42.44 29.59 -18.46
N PHE A 401 -41.33 29.53 -17.72
CA PHE A 401 -41.05 30.45 -16.62
C PHE A 401 -40.99 31.91 -17.09
N ARG A 402 -40.33 32.17 -18.23
CA ARG A 402 -40.29 33.52 -18.82
C ARG A 402 -41.68 34.02 -19.18
N THR A 403 -42.51 33.19 -19.81
CA THR A 403 -43.90 33.57 -20.14
C THR A 403 -44.71 33.88 -18.88
N LEU A 404 -44.65 33.02 -17.86
CA LEU A 404 -45.34 33.25 -16.58
C LEU A 404 -44.85 34.52 -15.88
N GLN A 405 -43.54 34.77 -15.92
CA GLN A 405 -42.94 35.98 -15.36
C GLN A 405 -43.45 37.25 -16.06
N THR A 406 -43.53 37.24 -17.39
CA THR A 406 -44.09 38.36 -18.17
C THR A 406 -45.57 38.57 -17.87
N GLN A 407 -46.37 37.51 -17.79
CA GLN A 407 -47.80 37.60 -17.45
C GLN A 407 -48.03 38.16 -16.04
N LEU A 408 -47.24 37.69 -15.06
CA LEU A 408 -47.28 38.20 -13.68
C LEU A 408 -46.89 39.68 -13.62
N GLN A 409 -45.90 40.11 -14.40
CA GLN A 409 -45.51 41.51 -14.46
C GLN A 409 -46.63 42.37 -15.08
N ASN A 410 -47.22 41.94 -16.18
CA ASN A 410 -48.35 42.64 -16.81
C ASN A 410 -49.55 42.76 -15.85
N LEU A 411 -49.81 41.73 -15.04
CA LEU A 411 -50.88 41.77 -14.04
C LEU A 411 -50.56 42.76 -12.91
N LYS A 412 -49.29 42.82 -12.45
CA LYS A 412 -48.85 43.83 -11.48
C LYS A 412 -49.03 45.23 -12.02
N ASP A 413 -48.68 45.45 -13.29
CA ASP A 413 -48.79 46.77 -13.92
C ASP A 413 -50.27 47.19 -14.03
N GLN A 414 -51.17 46.27 -14.42
CA GLN A 414 -52.62 46.51 -14.44
C GLN A 414 -53.20 46.83 -13.06
N VAL A 415 -52.76 46.12 -12.01
CA VAL A 415 -53.18 46.40 -10.62
C VAL A 415 -52.67 47.77 -10.17
N GLN A 416 -51.43 48.13 -10.51
CA GLN A 416 -50.84 49.43 -10.17
C GLN A 416 -51.53 50.58 -10.91
N GLU A 417 -51.86 50.41 -12.19
CA GLU A 417 -52.62 51.38 -12.98
C GLU A 417 -54.02 51.58 -12.41
N MET A 418 -54.75 50.50 -12.12
CA MET A 418 -56.06 50.55 -11.47
C MET A 418 -56.00 51.27 -10.12
N HIS A 419 -54.96 51.00 -9.32
CA HIS A 419 -54.75 51.68 -8.05
C HIS A 419 -54.48 53.19 -8.24
N ARG A 420 -53.73 53.58 -9.27
CA ARG A 420 -53.48 55.00 -9.59
C ARG A 420 -54.76 55.70 -10.04
N ASP A 421 -55.56 55.08 -10.88
CA ASP A 421 -56.83 55.62 -11.38
C ASP A 421 -57.84 55.79 -10.23
N LEU A 422 -57.93 54.80 -9.34
CA LEU A 422 -58.75 54.85 -8.14
C LEU A 422 -58.32 56.01 -7.21
N THR A 423 -57.01 56.26 -7.09
CA THR A 423 -56.46 57.26 -6.16
C THR A 423 -56.50 58.70 -6.73
N LYS A 424 -56.45 58.88 -8.06
CA LYS A 424 -56.33 60.21 -8.69
C LYS A 424 -57.55 60.68 -9.46
N HIS A 425 -58.32 59.77 -10.06
CA HIS A 425 -59.37 60.08 -11.03
C HIS A 425 -60.70 59.44 -10.66
N HIS A 426 -61.15 59.58 -9.39
CA HIS A 426 -62.34 58.97 -8.75
C HIS A 426 -63.61 58.72 -9.63
N SER A 427 -63.73 59.31 -10.83
CA SER A 427 -64.76 59.11 -11.85
C SER A 427 -64.55 57.93 -12.84
N LEU A 428 -63.44 57.17 -12.83
CA LEU A 428 -63.16 56.08 -13.80
C LEU A 428 -63.16 54.65 -13.20
N ILE A 429 -64.01 54.38 -12.21
CA ILE A 429 -64.06 53.05 -11.56
C ILE A 429 -64.73 52.02 -12.50
N LYS A 430 -63.92 51.25 -13.23
CA LYS A 430 -64.39 50.11 -14.04
C LYS A 430 -64.43 48.84 -13.21
N ILE A 431 -65.55 48.57 -12.55
CA ILE A 431 -65.77 47.38 -11.69
C ILE A 431 -65.49 46.07 -12.47
N ASP A 432 -65.91 46.00 -13.73
CA ASP A 432 -65.67 44.84 -14.59
C ASP A 432 -64.19 44.57 -14.86
N ALA A 433 -63.35 45.61 -14.87
CA ALA A 433 -61.90 45.48 -15.08
C ALA A 433 -61.21 44.85 -13.85
N MET A 434 -61.67 45.16 -12.64
CA MET A 434 -61.16 44.53 -11.41
C MET A 434 -61.55 43.04 -11.34
N GLY A 435 -62.77 42.71 -11.75
CA GLY A 435 -63.21 41.30 -11.88
C GLY A 435 -62.33 40.52 -12.86
N GLN A 436 -61.98 41.12 -14.01
CA GLN A 436 -61.07 40.51 -14.99
C GLN A 436 -59.63 40.34 -14.47
N ILE A 437 -59.10 41.31 -13.72
CA ILE A 437 -57.76 41.21 -13.11
C ILE A 437 -57.75 40.09 -12.06
N LEU A 438 -58.78 40.00 -11.23
CA LEU A 438 -58.90 38.92 -10.24
C LEU A 438 -59.01 37.55 -10.90
N GLN A 439 -59.79 37.44 -11.98
CA GLN A 439 -59.91 36.20 -12.75
C GLN A 439 -58.56 35.79 -13.36
N LYS A 440 -57.85 36.71 -14.03
CA LYS A 440 -56.50 36.45 -14.57
C LYS A 440 -55.50 36.06 -13.49
N SER A 441 -55.61 36.64 -12.29
CA SER A 441 -54.79 36.28 -11.14
C SER A 441 -55.02 34.83 -10.71
N LEU A 442 -56.27 34.38 -10.66
CA LEU A 442 -56.63 33.00 -10.32
C LEU A 442 -56.18 32.01 -11.41
N GLU A 443 -56.37 32.36 -12.68
CA GLU A 443 -55.92 31.55 -13.81
C GLU A 443 -54.38 31.36 -13.80
N MET A 444 -53.64 32.41 -13.48
CA MET A 444 -52.18 32.35 -13.34
C MET A 444 -51.74 31.46 -12.18
N ASP A 445 -52.47 31.45 -11.06
CA ASP A 445 -52.17 30.56 -9.92
C ASP A 445 -52.36 29.08 -10.29
N VAL A 446 -53.41 28.78 -11.08
CA VAL A 446 -53.64 27.43 -11.64
C VAL A 446 -52.52 27.04 -12.61
N GLN A 447 -52.08 27.95 -13.49
CA GLN A 447 -50.98 27.69 -14.43
C GLN A 447 -49.65 27.44 -13.72
N ILE A 448 -49.31 28.25 -12.70
CA ILE A 448 -48.10 28.07 -11.90
C ILE A 448 -48.16 26.73 -11.15
N SER A 449 -49.29 26.41 -10.53
CA SER A 449 -49.47 25.15 -9.78
C SER A 449 -49.37 23.92 -10.69
N SER A 450 -49.94 23.99 -11.90
CA SER A 450 -49.83 22.95 -12.91
C SER A 450 -48.39 22.76 -13.39
N HIS A 451 -47.68 23.85 -13.70
CA HIS A 451 -46.29 23.78 -14.12
C HIS A 451 -45.37 23.25 -13.02
N TYR A 452 -45.58 23.69 -11.76
CA TYR A 452 -44.87 23.17 -10.60
C TYR A 452 -45.05 21.65 -10.45
N SER A 453 -46.29 21.16 -10.57
CA SER A 453 -46.60 19.72 -10.46
C SER A 453 -45.95 18.92 -11.59
N SER A 454 -45.93 19.46 -12.81
CA SER A 454 -45.26 18.85 -13.97
C SER A 454 -43.74 18.72 -13.76
N VAL A 455 -43.08 19.78 -13.27
CA VAL A 455 -41.64 19.74 -12.94
C VAL A 455 -41.36 18.76 -11.79
N GLN A 456 -42.24 18.70 -10.79
CA GLN A 456 -42.11 17.78 -9.67
C GLN A 456 -42.24 16.31 -10.09
N LEU A 457 -43.10 16.00 -11.08
CA LEU A 457 -43.22 14.66 -11.64
C LEU A 457 -41.96 14.25 -12.42
N LEU A 458 -41.41 15.15 -13.23
CA LEU A 458 -40.21 14.90 -14.01
C LEU A 458 -38.96 14.66 -13.15
N LYS A 459 -38.96 15.13 -11.90
CA LYS A 459 -37.86 14.87 -10.95
C LYS A 459 -37.59 13.37 -10.78
N ALA A 460 -38.63 12.57 -10.56
CA ALA A 460 -38.47 11.12 -10.36
C ALA A 460 -37.94 10.42 -11.62
N VAL A 461 -38.39 10.87 -12.80
CA VAL A 461 -37.93 10.35 -14.10
C VAL A 461 -36.45 10.64 -14.33
N PHE A 462 -35.99 11.86 -13.99
CA PHE A 462 -34.57 12.19 -14.12
C PHE A 462 -33.69 11.45 -13.10
N GLU A 463 -34.17 11.26 -11.86
CA GLU A 463 -33.47 10.47 -10.86
C GLU A 463 -33.22 9.03 -11.35
N GLU A 464 -34.20 8.40 -12.00
CA GLU A 464 -34.07 7.07 -12.62
C GLU A 464 -33.04 7.06 -13.76
N VAL A 465 -33.13 8.01 -14.71
CA VAL A 465 -32.19 8.10 -15.84
C VAL A 465 -30.75 8.35 -15.40
N TRP A 466 -30.55 9.17 -14.36
CA TRP A 466 -29.22 9.41 -13.80
C TRP A 466 -28.65 8.18 -13.12
N GLU A 467 -29.45 7.44 -12.37
CA GLU A 467 -29.04 6.20 -11.71
C GLU A 467 -28.64 5.13 -12.74
N GLU A 468 -29.42 4.94 -13.80
CA GLU A 468 -29.08 4.02 -14.89
C GLU A 468 -27.76 4.41 -15.60
N THR A 469 -27.56 5.70 -15.82
CA THR A 469 -26.34 6.21 -16.45
C THR A 469 -25.13 6.02 -15.53
N TYR A 470 -25.30 6.27 -14.23
CA TYR A 470 -24.27 6.04 -13.22
C TYR A 470 -23.86 4.56 -13.17
N GLN A 471 -24.84 3.64 -13.10
CA GLN A 471 -24.57 2.22 -13.05
C GLN A 471 -23.88 1.70 -14.32
N ARG A 472 -24.26 2.22 -15.49
CA ARG A 472 -23.62 1.86 -16.76
C ARG A 472 -22.15 2.26 -16.78
N VAL A 473 -21.84 3.50 -16.40
CA VAL A 473 -20.46 3.99 -16.37
C VAL A 473 -19.64 3.23 -15.32
N ALA A 474 -20.23 2.89 -14.16
CA ALA A 474 -19.58 2.06 -13.15
C ALA A 474 -19.21 0.67 -13.72
N ASN A 475 -20.13 0.02 -14.44
CA ASN A 475 -19.87 -1.26 -15.08
C ASN A 475 -18.78 -1.15 -16.17
N GLU A 476 -18.80 -0.09 -16.97
CA GLU A 476 -17.76 0.17 -17.99
C GLU A 476 -16.37 0.36 -17.35
N GLN A 477 -16.30 1.06 -16.22
CA GLN A 477 -15.07 1.23 -15.45
C GLN A 477 -14.55 -0.09 -14.89
N GLU A 478 -15.44 -0.92 -14.31
CA GLU A 478 -15.06 -2.24 -13.79
C GLU A 478 -14.49 -3.14 -14.90
N ILE A 479 -15.13 -3.15 -16.08
CA ILE A 479 -14.62 -3.90 -17.24
C ILE A 479 -13.24 -3.39 -17.67
N TYR A 480 -13.05 -2.07 -17.74
CA TYR A 480 -11.78 -1.49 -18.11
C TYR A 480 -10.67 -1.82 -17.10
N GLU A 481 -10.98 -1.78 -15.81
CA GLU A 481 -10.04 -2.19 -14.75
C GLU A 481 -9.69 -3.68 -14.88
N ALA A 482 -10.65 -4.56 -15.12
CA ALA A 482 -10.38 -5.98 -15.34
C ALA A 482 -9.45 -6.21 -16.54
N GLN A 483 -9.67 -5.49 -17.64
CA GLN A 483 -8.80 -5.55 -18.82
C GLN A 483 -7.35 -5.11 -18.51
N LEU A 484 -7.17 -4.07 -17.70
CA LEU A 484 -5.84 -3.65 -17.25
C LEU A 484 -5.14 -4.73 -16.40
N HIS A 485 -5.89 -5.39 -15.51
CA HIS A 485 -5.35 -6.49 -14.71
C HIS A 485 -4.91 -7.67 -15.57
N ASP A 486 -5.68 -8.04 -16.59
CA ASP A 486 -5.32 -9.11 -17.53
C ASP A 486 -4.03 -8.78 -18.29
N LEU A 487 -3.86 -7.53 -18.74
CA LEU A 487 -2.64 -7.08 -19.42
C LEU A 487 -1.43 -7.10 -18.47
N LEU A 488 -1.60 -6.68 -17.21
CA LEU A 488 -0.55 -6.75 -16.20
C LEU A 488 -0.11 -8.20 -15.92
N ARG A 489 -1.07 -9.12 -15.86
CA ARG A 489 -0.79 -10.56 -15.70
C ARG A 489 0.02 -11.09 -16.88
N LEU A 490 -0.38 -10.81 -18.11
CA LEU A 490 0.37 -11.23 -19.31
C LEU A 490 1.79 -10.66 -19.32
N LYS A 491 1.97 -9.40 -18.88
CA LYS A 491 3.29 -8.79 -18.72
C LYS A 491 4.16 -9.53 -17.71
N GLN A 492 3.59 -9.96 -16.59
CA GLN A 492 4.31 -10.73 -15.56
C GLN A 492 4.70 -12.13 -16.05
N GLU A 493 3.79 -12.82 -16.75
CA GLU A 493 4.07 -14.11 -17.39
C GLU A 493 5.19 -13.99 -18.43
N ASN A 494 5.17 -12.93 -19.26
CA ASN A 494 6.24 -12.65 -20.23
C ASN A 494 7.59 -12.37 -19.55
N MET A 495 7.60 -11.63 -18.44
CA MET A 495 8.80 -11.39 -17.64
C MET A 495 9.40 -12.71 -17.10
N TYR A 496 8.55 -13.64 -16.66
CA TYR A 496 8.97 -14.97 -16.24
C TYR A 496 9.59 -15.77 -17.40
N LEU A 497 8.93 -15.79 -18.56
CA LEU A 497 9.45 -16.45 -19.77
C LEU A 497 10.77 -15.85 -20.25
N THR A 498 10.91 -14.52 -20.18
CA THR A 498 12.15 -13.80 -20.51
C THR A 498 13.27 -14.22 -19.57
N THR A 499 12.97 -14.37 -18.27
CA THR A 499 13.93 -14.82 -17.26
C THR A 499 14.42 -16.24 -17.56
N ILE A 500 13.51 -17.18 -17.82
CA ILE A 500 13.85 -18.56 -18.23
C ILE A 500 14.69 -18.55 -19.50
N THR A 501 14.28 -17.79 -20.52
CA THR A 501 14.99 -17.72 -21.81
C THR A 501 16.40 -17.16 -21.65
N ARG A 502 16.60 -16.16 -20.78
CA ARG A 502 17.94 -15.64 -20.45
C ARG A 502 18.81 -16.68 -19.75
N GLN A 503 18.22 -17.50 -18.87
CA GLN A 503 18.94 -18.56 -18.16
C GLN A 503 19.33 -19.73 -19.08
N ILE A 504 18.44 -20.14 -20.00
CA ILE A 504 18.66 -21.29 -20.89
C ILE A 504 19.48 -20.91 -22.14
N GLY A 505 19.40 -19.65 -22.59
CA GLY A 505 20.07 -19.16 -23.80
C GLY A 505 21.58 -19.45 -23.91
N PRO A 506 22.39 -19.27 -22.85
CA PRO A 506 23.81 -19.66 -22.86
C PRO A 506 24.03 -21.15 -23.11
N TYR A 507 23.19 -22.02 -22.54
CA TYR A 507 23.28 -23.48 -22.73
C TYR A 507 22.93 -23.87 -24.17
N ILE A 508 21.86 -23.30 -24.73
CA ILE A 508 21.49 -23.53 -26.14
C ILE A 508 22.62 -23.09 -27.08
N ARG A 509 23.22 -21.91 -26.84
CA ARG A 509 24.36 -21.43 -27.64
C ARG A 509 25.57 -22.36 -27.53
N SER A 510 25.85 -22.89 -26.34
CA SER A 510 26.92 -23.88 -26.13
C SER A 510 26.65 -25.16 -26.93
N ILE A 511 25.42 -25.69 -26.86
CA ILE A 511 25.00 -26.90 -27.59
C ILE A 511 25.04 -26.68 -29.11
N ALA A 512 24.57 -25.54 -29.62
CA ALA A 512 24.63 -25.21 -31.05
C ALA A 512 26.07 -25.18 -31.57
N LYS A 513 26.99 -24.60 -30.79
CA LYS A 513 28.42 -24.53 -31.12
C LYS A 513 29.10 -25.90 -31.12
N VAL A 514 28.61 -26.84 -30.29
CA VAL A 514 29.04 -28.24 -30.30
C VAL A 514 28.46 -28.98 -31.51
N LYS A 515 27.19 -28.74 -31.85
CA LYS A 515 26.53 -29.33 -33.02
C LYS A 515 27.21 -28.91 -34.33
N GLU A 516 27.54 -27.63 -34.50
CA GLU A 516 28.23 -27.09 -35.68
C GLU A 516 29.65 -27.70 -35.86
N ARG A 517 30.28 -28.15 -34.76
CA ARG A 517 31.57 -28.85 -34.80
C ARG A 517 31.44 -30.35 -35.15
N LEU A 518 30.24 -30.91 -35.02
CA LEU A 518 29.95 -32.33 -35.25
C LEU A 518 29.29 -32.61 -36.62
N GLU A 519 28.67 -31.61 -37.25
CA GLU A 519 28.10 -31.76 -38.60
C GLU A 519 29.20 -31.62 -39.69
N PRO A 520 29.40 -32.63 -40.57
CA PRO A 520 30.32 -32.50 -41.70
C PRO A 520 29.76 -31.54 -42.76
N ARG A 521 30.59 -30.64 -43.28
CA ARG A 521 30.27 -29.72 -44.39
C ARG A 521 29.78 -30.50 -45.62
N SER A 522 28.46 -30.65 -45.78
CA SER A 522 27.84 -31.13 -47.02
C SER A 522 27.69 -29.97 -48.00
N VAL A 523 28.45 -30.02 -49.08
CA VAL A 523 28.34 -29.15 -50.26
C VAL A 523 26.98 -29.40 -50.94
N PRO A 524 26.16 -28.37 -51.27
CA PRO A 524 24.95 -28.57 -52.05
C PRO A 524 25.29 -28.67 -53.56
N PRO A 525 24.67 -29.58 -54.33
CA PRO A 525 24.87 -29.67 -55.78
C PRO A 525 24.02 -28.64 -56.54
N ALA A 526 24.51 -28.26 -57.72
CA ALA A 526 23.89 -27.33 -58.65
C ALA A 526 22.59 -27.89 -59.29
N HIS A 527 21.54 -27.04 -59.34
CA HIS A 527 20.40 -26.87 -60.28
C HIS A 527 19.72 -28.11 -60.93
N PRO A 528 18.37 -28.14 -61.17
CA PRO A 528 17.66 -27.11 -61.94
C PRO A 528 16.19 -26.79 -61.52
N THR A 529 15.66 -25.69 -62.07
CA THR A 529 14.24 -25.32 -62.08
C THR A 529 13.40 -26.35 -62.89
N PRO A 530 12.09 -26.54 -62.61
CA PRO A 530 11.08 -25.77 -63.36
C PRO A 530 9.69 -25.54 -62.67
N SER A 531 8.95 -24.60 -63.27
CA SER A 531 7.48 -24.56 -63.46
C SER A 531 6.51 -24.48 -62.25
N SER A 532 5.97 -23.27 -62.05
CA SER A 532 4.51 -23.05 -61.93
C SER A 532 3.89 -23.17 -63.34
N PRO A 533 2.59 -23.47 -63.61
CA PRO A 533 1.36 -23.15 -62.83
C PRO A 533 0.33 -24.32 -62.82
N HIS A 534 -0.84 -24.32 -62.16
CA HIS A 534 -2.01 -23.45 -62.26
C HIS A 534 -3.14 -24.01 -61.34
N PRO A 535 -4.33 -23.38 -61.22
CA PRO A 535 -5.00 -23.12 -59.95
C PRO A 535 -6.41 -23.75 -59.88
N LEU A 536 -7.15 -23.51 -58.80
CA LEU A 536 -8.59 -23.17 -58.76
C LEU A 536 -9.02 -23.16 -57.28
N LEU A 537 -9.07 -22.00 -56.62
CA LEU A 537 -10.22 -21.08 -56.49
C LEU A 537 -11.18 -21.44 -55.35
N LYS A 538 -11.17 -20.63 -54.28
CA LYS A 538 -12.29 -19.78 -53.80
C LYS A 538 -12.01 -19.33 -52.35
N LEU A 539 -11.62 -18.07 -52.13
CA LEU A 539 -12.49 -16.90 -51.88
C LEU A 539 -13.09 -16.97 -50.45
N LEU A 540 -12.93 -16.01 -49.52
CA LEU A 540 -12.75 -14.56 -49.63
C LEU A 540 -11.92 -13.97 -48.46
N THR A 541 -11.05 -12.99 -48.75
CA THR A 541 -10.73 -11.86 -47.85
C THR A 541 -10.77 -10.58 -48.69
N PRO A 542 -11.42 -9.49 -48.21
CA PRO A 542 -11.51 -8.26 -48.97
C PRO A 542 -10.28 -7.35 -48.79
N GLU A 543 -9.73 -7.00 -49.95
CA GLU A 543 -9.15 -5.73 -50.42
C GLU A 543 -8.46 -4.75 -49.45
N LYS A 544 -7.19 -4.47 -49.80
CA LYS A 544 -6.46 -3.22 -49.53
C LYS A 544 -6.87 -2.13 -50.53
N ARG A 545 -6.82 -0.87 -50.08
CA ARG A 545 -6.31 0.34 -50.77
C ARG A 545 -6.42 1.52 -49.79
N GLU A 546 -5.62 2.57 -49.77
CA GLU A 546 -4.28 2.94 -50.25
C GLU A 546 -4.02 4.35 -49.64
N SER A 547 -2.79 4.90 -49.81
CA SER A 547 -2.36 6.28 -49.51
C SER A 547 -2.15 6.61 -48.01
N GLY A 548 -1.09 7.28 -47.57
CA GLY A 548 0.06 7.92 -48.22
C GLY A 548 0.69 8.92 -47.23
N GLU A 549 2.01 9.00 -47.26
CA GLU A 549 2.89 10.14 -46.88
C GLU A 549 3.21 10.45 -45.39
N GLU A 550 4.48 10.16 -45.09
CA GLU A 550 5.52 10.91 -44.34
C GLU A 550 5.21 11.71 -43.05
N GLY A 551 6.01 11.42 -42.02
CA GLY A 551 6.16 12.23 -40.82
C GLY A 551 7.30 11.72 -39.92
N ASP A 552 8.51 12.18 -40.22
CA ASP A 552 9.77 12.22 -39.46
C ASP A 552 10.04 11.29 -38.26
N LEU A 553 11.16 10.58 -38.41
CA LEU A 553 11.90 9.84 -37.40
C LEU A 553 12.67 10.81 -36.48
N ILE A 554 12.14 11.12 -35.29
CA ILE A 554 12.93 11.73 -34.21
C ILE A 554 13.48 10.62 -33.31
N VAL A 555 14.79 10.38 -33.45
CA VAL A 555 15.61 9.56 -32.57
C VAL A 555 15.77 10.29 -31.23
N MET A 556 15.13 9.77 -30.17
CA MET A 556 15.40 10.20 -28.79
C MET A 556 16.08 9.05 -28.02
N ARG A 557 17.40 9.22 -27.93
CA ARG A 557 18.35 8.75 -26.90
C ARG A 557 17.71 8.13 -25.66
N GLU A 558 18.16 6.90 -25.34
CA GLU A 558 18.13 6.35 -23.99
C GLU A 558 18.84 7.30 -23.02
N GLN A 559 18.09 7.80 -22.04
CA GLN A 559 18.62 8.24 -20.76
C GLN A 559 17.95 7.41 -19.67
N ASN A 560 18.82 6.80 -18.86
CA ASN A 560 18.51 6.10 -17.63
C ASN A 560 17.82 7.02 -16.60
N GLU A 561 17.16 6.35 -15.65
CA GLU A 561 16.72 6.77 -14.31
C GLU A 561 15.28 7.29 -14.15
N LEU A 562 14.39 6.39 -13.73
CA LEU A 562 13.27 6.71 -12.84
C LEU A 562 13.18 5.63 -11.72
N PRO A 563 12.90 6.03 -10.46
CA PRO A 563 12.87 5.13 -9.31
C PRO A 563 11.63 4.21 -9.33
N PRO A 564 11.60 3.12 -8.55
CA PRO A 564 10.46 2.21 -8.52
C PRO A 564 9.20 2.91 -7.98
N PRO A 565 7.98 2.51 -8.43
CA PRO A 565 6.75 2.99 -7.82
C PRO A 565 6.61 2.45 -6.40
N PRO A 566 5.99 3.20 -5.47
CA PRO A 566 5.68 2.71 -4.13
C PRO A 566 4.69 1.54 -4.24
N LEU A 567 4.97 0.49 -3.48
CA LEU A 567 4.09 -0.66 -3.30
C LEU A 567 2.78 -0.17 -2.64
N THR A 568 1.74 0.01 -3.46
CA THR A 568 0.38 0.17 -2.95
C THR A 568 -0.10 -1.18 -2.42
N ALA A 569 -0.06 -1.32 -1.09
CA ALA A 569 -0.74 -2.39 -0.39
C ALA A 569 -2.24 -2.22 -0.59
N THR A 570 -2.85 -3.12 -1.35
CA THR A 570 -4.30 -3.34 -1.32
C THR A 570 -4.67 -3.98 0.03
N PRO A 571 -5.65 -3.46 0.79
CA PRO A 571 -6.14 -4.17 1.95
C PRO A 571 -7.10 -5.29 1.49
N PRO A 572 -7.03 -6.50 2.07
CA PRO A 572 -8.05 -7.50 1.83
C PRO A 572 -9.30 -7.15 2.65
N PHE A 573 -10.37 -6.72 1.98
CA PHE A 573 -11.71 -6.78 2.55
C PHE A 573 -12.09 -8.26 2.72
N THR A 574 -11.89 -8.80 3.91
CA THR A 574 -12.51 -10.06 4.32
C THR A 574 -13.60 -9.73 5.31
N ALA A 575 -14.83 -10.02 4.91
CA ALA A 575 -16.01 -9.97 5.75
C ALA A 575 -15.85 -10.91 6.96
N CYS A 576 -16.03 -10.39 8.17
CA CYS A 576 -16.33 -11.18 9.34
C CYS A 576 -17.68 -10.71 9.89
N LEU A 577 -18.74 -11.33 9.39
CA LEU A 577 -20.01 -11.48 10.08
C LEU A 577 -19.73 -12.27 11.37
N LEU A 578 -20.06 -11.73 12.54
CA LEU A 578 -20.76 -12.46 13.60
C LEU A 578 -21.18 -11.54 14.78
N ALA A 579 -22.48 -11.64 15.06
CA ALA A 579 -23.10 -11.63 16.38
C ALA A 579 -23.23 -10.30 17.16
N SER A 580 -24.34 -9.64 16.86
CA SER A 580 -25.26 -8.97 17.78
C SER A 580 -25.19 -9.43 19.25
N HIS A 581 -24.95 -8.48 20.16
CA HIS A 581 -25.53 -8.51 21.50
C HIS A 581 -25.93 -7.09 21.93
N CYS A 582 -27.18 -6.74 21.61
CA CYS A 582 -27.85 -5.55 22.12
C CYS A 582 -28.28 -5.84 23.56
N LYS A 583 -27.65 -5.21 24.56
CA LYS A 583 -28.23 -5.11 25.91
C LYS A 583 -29.04 -3.82 25.99
N TYR A 584 -30.35 -4.00 26.03
CA TYR A 584 -31.31 -3.04 26.53
C TYR A 584 -30.91 -2.59 27.94
N HIS A 585 -30.82 -1.28 28.15
CA HIS A 585 -31.08 -0.70 29.47
C HIS A 585 -32.02 0.49 29.28
N THR A 586 -33.30 0.21 29.51
CA THR A 586 -34.34 1.15 29.89
C THR A 586 -33.96 1.79 31.24
N ALA A 587 -33.86 3.11 31.29
CA ALA A 587 -33.94 3.86 32.53
C ALA A 587 -35.10 4.84 32.41
N SER A 588 -36.20 4.46 33.08
CA SER A 588 -37.43 5.22 33.23
C SER A 588 -37.23 6.34 34.26
N THR A 589 -37.76 7.50 33.91
CA THR A 589 -38.38 8.52 34.77
C THR A 589 -38.46 8.26 36.28
N ALA A 590 -37.89 9.18 37.07
CA ALA A 590 -38.39 9.53 38.41
C ALA A 590 -37.95 10.95 38.82
N TYR A 591 -38.85 11.92 38.69
CA TYR A 591 -39.00 13.03 39.65
C TYR A 591 -39.98 12.53 40.73
N PRO A 592 -39.86 12.92 42.03
CA PRO A 592 -40.29 14.28 42.45
C PRO A 592 -39.65 14.86 43.75
N ARG A 593 -39.89 16.18 43.97
CA ARG A 593 -39.80 16.97 45.23
C ARG A 593 -38.40 17.08 45.86
N LEU A 594 -37.85 18.26 46.15
CA LEU A 594 -38.38 19.49 46.77
C LEU A 594 -37.67 20.72 46.19
#